data_AF-G5A0R4-F1
#
_entry.id   AF-G5A0R4-F1
#
_cell.length_a   1.000
_cell.length_b   1.000
_cell.length_c   1.000
_cell.angle_alpha   90.00
_cell.angle_beta   90.00
_cell.angle_gamma   90.00
#
_symmetry.space_group_name_H-M   'P 1'
#
loop_
_entity.id
_entity.type
_entity.pdbx_description
1 polymer ?
#
loop_
_entity_poly.entity_id
_entity_poly.type
_entity_poly.pdbx_seq_one_letter_code
_entity_poly.pdbx_strand_id
1 'polypeptide(L)'
;MAPVRFVSADDKRDFLQFNVGYSNDDKYCRIMGFGHPDLIRLLLYEGVSLFVDATFKITPSPFEQTYILRWVQIQCKMKCTPKTVVCDFEQALHVAVKDQFSDSYLIGCLFHWKQAIRRKLIVLRIPADDIKKVMAPGCLDVLTMVPEKQLRNAP
;
A
#
# COMPACT_ATOMS: atom_id res chain seq x y z
N MET A 1 5.34 6.68 21.39
CA MET A 1 6.26 7.58 20.67
C MET A 1 5.46 8.81 20.25
N ALA A 2 5.85 9.99 20.71
CA ALA A 2 5.31 11.22 20.15
C ALA A 2 5.77 11.33 18.69
N PRO A 3 4.91 11.74 17.73
CA PRO A 3 5.33 11.93 16.36
C PRO A 3 6.41 13.01 16.32
N VAL A 4 7.62 12.65 15.89
CA VAL A 4 8.71 13.60 15.72
C VAL A 4 8.44 14.38 14.44
N ARG A 5 7.70 15.50 14.55
CA ARG A 5 7.52 16.45 13.45
C ARG A 5 8.83 17.21 13.26
N PHE A 6 9.55 16.92 12.17
CA PHE A 6 10.76 17.66 11.73
C PHE A 6 10.45 18.84 10.81
N VAL A 7 9.21 19.34 10.80
CA VAL A 7 8.82 20.50 9.97
C VAL A 7 8.48 21.65 10.91
N SER A 8 9.16 22.79 10.73
CA SER A 8 8.92 24.00 11.51
C SER A 8 7.46 24.45 11.38
N ALA A 9 6.88 24.99 12.44
CA ALA A 9 5.57 25.64 12.38
C ALA A 9 5.58 26.87 11.44
N ASP A 10 6.76 27.43 11.18
CA ASP A 10 6.96 28.58 10.30
C ASP A 10 7.25 28.19 8.84
N ASP A 11 7.20 26.89 8.49
CA ASP A 11 7.41 26.47 7.11
C ASP A 11 6.25 26.92 6.21
N LYS A 12 6.53 27.83 5.30
CA LYS A 12 5.55 28.44 4.39
C LYS A 12 5.34 27.64 3.10
N ARG A 13 6.05 26.53 2.89
CA ARG A 13 5.95 25.76 1.65
C ARG A 13 4.64 24.99 1.60
N ASP A 14 4.02 24.98 0.43
CA ASP A 14 2.74 24.31 0.25
C ASP A 14 2.85 22.80 0.45
N PHE A 15 1.90 22.27 1.21
CA PHE A 15 1.74 20.82 1.38
C PHE A 15 0.98 20.19 0.20
N LEU A 16 0.10 20.94 -0.45
CA LEU A 16 -0.57 20.51 -1.68
C LEU A 16 0.41 20.64 -2.86
N GLN A 17 0.77 19.52 -3.47
CA GLN A 17 1.70 19.47 -4.60
C GLN A 17 1.00 19.56 -5.95
N PHE A 18 -0.19 18.97 -6.06
CA PHE A 18 -1.00 19.03 -7.27
C PHE A 18 -2.47 18.78 -6.98
N ASN A 19 -3.33 19.35 -7.83
CA ASN A 19 -4.77 19.14 -7.83
C ASN A 19 -5.24 19.15 -9.30
N VAL A 20 -5.43 17.96 -9.86
CA VAL A 20 -5.69 17.77 -11.30
C VAL A 20 -7.05 17.12 -11.47
N GLY A 21 -7.91 17.75 -12.26
CA GLY A 21 -9.15 17.16 -12.77
C GLY A 21 -8.92 16.51 -14.13
N TYR A 22 -9.53 15.35 -14.38
CA TYR A 22 -9.47 14.64 -15.64
C TYR A 22 -10.79 13.91 -15.90
N SER A 23 -11.09 13.63 -17.17
CA SER A 23 -12.27 12.83 -17.54
C SER A 23 -11.85 11.39 -17.83
N ASN A 24 -12.57 10.43 -17.29
CA ASN A 24 -12.42 9.00 -17.59
C ASN A 24 -13.80 8.42 -17.89
N ASP A 25 -14.02 7.89 -19.10
CA ASP A 25 -15.32 7.36 -19.54
C ASP A 25 -16.52 8.29 -19.22
N ASP A 26 -16.40 9.56 -19.63
CA ASP A 26 -17.39 10.65 -19.37
C ASP A 26 -17.67 10.96 -17.88
N LYS A 27 -16.88 10.39 -16.95
CA LYS A 27 -16.90 10.74 -15.53
C LYS A 27 -15.78 11.71 -15.23
N TYR A 28 -16.13 12.82 -14.57
CA TYR A 28 -15.13 13.73 -14.03
C TYR A 28 -14.49 13.12 -12.79
N CYS A 29 -13.18 12.96 -12.85
CA CYS A 29 -12.33 12.48 -11.78
C CYS A 29 -11.36 13.58 -11.35
N ARG A 30 -10.87 13.49 -10.12
CA ARG A 30 -9.89 14.43 -9.56
C ARG A 30 -8.85 13.69 -8.74
N ILE A 31 -7.59 14.09 -8.90
CA ILE A 31 -6.47 13.58 -8.10
C ILE A 31 -5.80 14.76 -7.42
N MET A 32 -5.64 14.65 -6.11
CA MET A 32 -4.90 15.61 -5.30
C MET A 32 -3.71 14.87 -4.67
N GLY A 33 -2.53 15.46 -4.78
CA GLY A 33 -1.35 14.96 -4.10
C GLY A 33 -0.88 15.94 -3.05
N PHE A 34 -0.66 15.42 -1.86
CA PHE A 34 -0.14 16.16 -0.73
C PHE A 34 1.18 15.55 -0.29
N GLY A 35 2.13 16.38 0.10
CA GLY A 35 3.43 15.94 0.55
C GLY A 35 4.30 17.14 0.86
N HIS A 36 5.12 17.00 1.89
CA HIS A 36 6.11 18.04 2.18
C HIS A 36 7.26 17.94 1.17
N PRO A 37 7.73 19.06 0.57
CA PRO A 37 8.76 19.02 -0.47
C PRO A 37 10.02 18.26 -0.07
N ASP A 38 10.45 18.38 1.19
CA ASP A 38 11.65 17.68 1.67
C ASP A 38 11.42 16.16 1.74
N LEU A 39 10.22 15.71 2.12
CA LEU A 39 9.91 14.28 2.16
C LEU A 39 9.84 13.69 0.75
N ILE A 40 9.35 14.46 -0.23
CA ILE A 40 9.36 14.05 -1.64
C ILE A 40 10.81 13.92 -2.14
N ARG A 41 11.70 14.82 -1.73
CA ARG A 41 13.13 14.70 -2.04
C ARG A 41 13.76 13.46 -1.42
N LEU A 42 13.32 13.04 -0.22
CA LEU A 42 13.83 11.81 0.38
C LEU A 42 13.50 10.57 -0.48
N LEU A 43 12.38 10.58 -1.21
CA LEU A 43 12.03 9.49 -2.14
C LEU A 43 12.98 9.38 -3.34
N LEU A 44 13.80 10.40 -3.60
CA LEU A 44 14.77 10.43 -4.69
C LEU A 44 16.12 9.80 -4.32
N TYR A 45 16.35 9.46 -3.05
CA TYR A 45 17.57 8.75 -2.67
C TYR A 45 17.54 7.33 -3.23
N GLU A 46 18.69 6.87 -3.71
CA GLU A 46 18.84 5.49 -4.13
C GLU A 46 18.67 4.53 -2.96
N GLY A 47 18.04 3.39 -3.22
CA GLY A 47 17.97 2.32 -2.22
C GLY A 47 16.90 2.50 -1.14
N VAL A 48 16.02 3.50 -1.26
CA VAL A 48 14.97 3.75 -0.27
C VAL A 48 13.99 2.59 -0.15
N SER A 49 13.45 2.42 1.05
CA SER A 49 12.31 1.55 1.31
C SER A 49 11.04 2.39 1.31
N LEU A 50 10.15 2.13 0.36
CA LEU A 50 8.87 2.81 0.25
C LEU A 50 7.81 2.01 1.00
N PHE A 51 7.05 2.68 1.87
CA PHE A 51 5.90 2.10 2.54
C PHE A 51 4.63 2.68 1.91
N VAL A 52 3.81 1.82 1.32
CA VAL A 52 2.59 2.20 0.63
C VAL A 52 1.40 1.59 1.38
N ASP A 53 0.65 2.45 2.05
CA ASP A 53 -0.67 2.12 2.57
C ASP A 53 -1.72 2.75 1.65
N ALA A 54 -2.77 2.00 1.33
CA ALA A 54 -3.81 2.47 0.45
C ALA A 54 -5.18 1.93 0.88
N THR A 55 -6.14 2.84 1.08
CA THR A 55 -7.50 2.49 1.51
C THR A 55 -8.48 2.69 0.36
N PHE A 56 -9.01 1.59 -0.16
CA PHE A 56 -9.78 1.56 -1.39
C PHE A 56 -11.27 1.37 -1.13
N LYS A 57 -11.97 2.43 -0.73
CA LYS A 57 -13.42 2.37 -0.49
C LYS A 57 -14.24 2.37 -1.80
N ILE A 58 -13.67 2.89 -2.88
CA ILE A 58 -14.28 2.98 -4.22
C ILE A 58 -13.16 2.78 -5.24
N THR A 59 -13.01 1.58 -5.79
CA THR A 59 -12.09 1.32 -6.90
C THR A 59 -12.80 0.39 -7.89
N PRO A 60 -13.26 0.87 -9.05
CA PRO A 60 -13.73 0.01 -10.13
C PRO A 60 -12.56 -0.74 -10.78
N SER A 61 -12.83 -1.91 -11.37
CA SER A 61 -11.83 -2.78 -12.03
C SER A 61 -11.09 -2.06 -13.18
N PRO A 62 -9.80 -2.33 -13.50
CA PRO A 62 -8.84 -3.22 -12.84
C PRO A 62 -7.53 -2.52 -12.36
N PHE A 63 -7.35 -1.20 -12.52
CA PHE A 63 -5.99 -0.60 -12.42
C PHE A 63 -5.90 0.85 -11.90
N GLU A 64 -6.83 1.36 -11.10
CA GLU A 64 -6.67 2.73 -10.55
C GLU A 64 -5.49 2.85 -9.55
N GLN A 65 -5.05 1.75 -8.97
CA GLN A 65 -3.95 1.71 -8.00
C GLN A 65 -2.60 2.06 -8.65
N THR A 66 -2.47 1.70 -9.93
CA THR A 66 -1.37 2.10 -10.81
C THR A 66 -1.28 3.61 -10.93
N TYR A 67 -2.42 4.33 -10.94
CA TYR A 67 -2.41 5.79 -11.05
C TYR A 67 -1.79 6.44 -9.82
N ILE A 68 -2.13 6.00 -8.61
CA ILE A 68 -1.57 6.60 -7.38
C ILE A 68 -0.04 6.47 -7.36
N LEU A 69 0.47 5.26 -7.62
CA LEU A 69 1.91 5.01 -7.69
C LEU A 69 2.57 5.74 -8.87
N ARG A 70 1.87 5.83 -10.01
CA ARG A 70 2.30 6.64 -11.16
C ARG A 70 2.41 8.12 -10.81
N TRP A 71 1.51 8.66 -10.00
CA TRP A 71 1.58 10.04 -9.55
C TRP A 71 2.75 10.27 -8.59
N VAL A 72 3.07 9.30 -7.72
CA VAL A 72 4.30 9.34 -6.93
C VAL A 72 5.52 9.41 -7.84
N GLN A 73 5.56 8.58 -8.89
CA GLN A 73 6.62 8.64 -9.90
C GLN A 73 6.68 10.01 -10.60
N ILE A 74 5.54 10.57 -11.03
CA ILE A 74 5.47 11.89 -11.67
C ILE A 74 6.00 12.99 -10.74
N GLN A 75 5.60 12.99 -9.46
CA GLN A 75 6.11 13.93 -8.46
C GLN A 75 7.63 13.80 -8.27
N CYS A 76 8.13 12.58 -8.35
CA CYS A 76 9.55 12.30 -8.32
C CYS A 76 10.25 12.54 -9.68
N LYS A 77 9.57 13.09 -10.69
CA LYS A 77 10.08 13.27 -12.07
C LYS A 77 10.56 11.96 -12.70
N MET A 78 9.85 10.87 -12.44
CA MET A 78 10.22 9.48 -12.76
C MET A 78 11.57 9.04 -12.12
N LYS A 79 11.98 9.79 -11.10
CA LYS A 79 13.16 9.66 -10.23
C LYS A 79 13.20 8.48 -9.27
N CYS A 80 12.03 8.01 -8.89
CA CYS A 80 11.86 7.20 -7.70
C CYS A 80 12.21 5.75 -8.03
N THR A 81 13.33 5.26 -7.49
CA THR A 81 13.82 3.90 -7.69
C THR A 81 14.00 3.21 -6.33
N PRO A 82 12.88 2.89 -5.64
CA PRO A 82 12.96 2.23 -4.35
C PRO A 82 13.59 0.85 -4.50
N LYS A 83 14.44 0.46 -3.55
CA LYS A 83 14.97 -0.91 -3.51
C LYS A 83 13.92 -1.89 -3.00
N THR A 84 13.07 -1.42 -2.10
CA THR A 84 12.03 -2.23 -1.48
C THR A 84 10.74 -1.43 -1.40
N VAL A 85 9.62 -2.09 -1.70
CA VAL A 85 8.29 -1.54 -1.51
C VAL A 85 7.54 -2.45 -0.54
N VAL A 86 7.13 -1.92 0.59
CA VAL A 86 6.29 -2.60 1.58
C VAL A 86 4.87 -2.09 1.39
N CYS A 87 3.91 -2.96 1.15
CA CYS A 87 2.52 -2.57 0.99
C CYS A 87 1.55 -3.64 1.48
N ASP A 88 0.27 -3.32 1.59
CA ASP A 88 -0.75 -4.28 2.04
C ASP A 88 -0.86 -5.48 1.10
N PHE A 89 -1.24 -6.65 1.66
CA PHE A 89 -1.38 -7.91 0.91
C PHE A 89 -2.65 -7.90 0.05
N GLU A 90 -2.65 -7.02 -0.95
CA GLU A 90 -3.71 -6.82 -1.93
C GLU A 90 -3.12 -7.05 -3.32
N GLN A 91 -3.66 -8.04 -4.05
CA GLN A 91 -3.12 -8.45 -5.34
C GLN A 91 -3.03 -7.29 -6.34
N ALA A 92 -4.04 -6.44 -6.38
CA ALA A 92 -4.04 -5.28 -7.27
C ALA A 92 -2.90 -4.30 -6.91
N LEU A 93 -2.59 -4.15 -5.61
CA LEU A 93 -1.55 -3.23 -5.15
C LEU A 93 -0.18 -3.80 -5.46
N HIS A 94 -0.01 -5.11 -5.31
CA HIS A 94 1.18 -5.82 -5.74
C HIS A 94 1.44 -5.67 -7.24
N VAL A 95 0.40 -5.80 -8.08
CA VAL A 95 0.52 -5.62 -9.53
C VAL A 95 0.87 -4.17 -9.86
N ALA A 96 0.20 -3.19 -9.23
CA ALA A 96 0.49 -1.78 -9.44
C ALA A 96 1.93 -1.40 -9.02
N VAL A 97 2.42 -1.95 -7.91
CA VAL A 97 3.81 -1.77 -7.47
C VAL A 97 4.77 -2.36 -8.50
N LYS A 98 4.50 -3.57 -9.01
CA LYS A 98 5.38 -4.20 -10.00
C LYS A 98 5.34 -3.53 -11.37
N ASP A 99 4.23 -2.90 -11.73
CA ASP A 99 4.12 -2.10 -12.94
C ASP A 99 4.93 -0.79 -12.84
N GLN A 100 4.87 -0.11 -11.69
CA GLN A 100 5.56 1.18 -11.49
C GLN A 100 7.01 1.06 -11.02
N PHE A 101 7.37 -0.06 -10.38
CA PHE A 101 8.67 -0.33 -9.78
C PHE A 101 9.08 -1.79 -9.99
N SER A 102 9.34 -2.17 -11.25
CA SER A 102 9.65 -3.56 -11.65
C SER A 102 10.79 -4.18 -10.84
N ASP A 103 11.82 -3.37 -10.59
CA ASP A 103 13.09 -3.81 -10.00
C ASP A 103 13.06 -3.85 -8.47
N SER A 104 12.02 -3.29 -7.85
CA SER A 104 11.90 -3.26 -6.39
C SER A 104 11.52 -4.61 -5.81
N TYR A 105 12.11 -4.95 -4.67
CA TYR A 105 11.67 -6.07 -3.86
C TYR A 105 10.35 -5.75 -3.17
N LEU A 106 9.30 -6.53 -3.45
CA LEU A 106 7.96 -6.33 -2.91
C LEU A 106 7.79 -7.13 -1.61
N ILE A 107 7.37 -6.46 -0.54
CA ILE A 107 7.08 -7.06 0.75
C ILE A 107 5.61 -6.79 1.09
N GLY A 108 4.82 -7.86 1.17
CA GLY A 108 3.46 -7.77 1.68
C GLY A 108 3.44 -7.54 3.19
N CYS A 109 2.62 -6.62 3.68
CA CYS A 109 2.43 -6.34 5.09
C CYS A 109 1.60 -7.46 5.74
N LEU A 110 2.28 -8.51 6.20
CA LEU A 110 1.66 -9.64 6.88
C LEU A 110 0.85 -9.20 8.12
N PHE A 111 1.26 -8.09 8.74
CA PHE A 111 0.59 -7.52 9.91
C PHE A 111 -0.85 -7.09 9.61
N HIS A 112 -1.08 -6.28 8.57
CA HIS A 112 -2.43 -5.83 8.21
C HIS A 112 -3.31 -6.98 7.75
N TRP A 113 -2.75 -7.94 7.01
CA TRP A 113 -3.44 -9.16 6.61
C TRP A 113 -3.91 -9.99 7.82
N LYS A 114 -3.01 -10.29 8.76
CA LYS A 114 -3.36 -10.98 10.02
C LYS A 114 -4.39 -10.19 10.83
N GLN A 115 -4.26 -8.87 10.89
CA GLN A 115 -5.20 -8.00 11.60
C GLN A 115 -6.61 -8.03 10.97
N ALA A 116 -6.71 -8.00 9.64
CA ALA A 116 -7.97 -8.10 8.91
C ALA A 116 -8.66 -9.44 9.18
N ILE A 117 -7.92 -10.55 9.12
CA ILE A 117 -8.48 -11.87 9.40
C ILE A 117 -8.90 -12.00 10.86
N ARG A 118 -8.07 -11.52 11.81
CA ARG A 118 -8.45 -11.49 13.22
C ARG A 118 -9.77 -10.76 13.44
N ARG A 119 -9.96 -9.58 12.84
CA ARG A 119 -11.23 -8.84 12.90
C ARG A 119 -12.39 -9.66 12.36
N LYS A 120 -12.21 -10.35 11.23
CA LYS A 120 -13.25 -11.21 10.64
C LYS A 120 -13.57 -12.42 11.53
N LEU A 121 -12.58 -13.11 12.09
CA LEU A 121 -12.79 -14.24 13.00
C LEU A 121 -13.56 -13.83 14.27
N ILE A 122 -13.30 -12.62 14.80
CA ILE A 122 -14.08 -12.04 15.91
C ILE A 122 -15.55 -11.85 15.51
N VAL A 123 -15.82 -11.29 14.32
CA VAL A 123 -17.18 -11.12 13.79
C VAL A 123 -17.90 -12.47 13.62
N LEU A 124 -17.16 -13.50 13.22
CA LEU A 124 -17.66 -14.88 13.10
C LEU A 124 -17.81 -15.61 14.45
N ARG A 125 -17.53 -14.94 15.58
CA ARG A 125 -17.60 -15.48 16.94
C ARG A 125 -16.74 -16.72 17.17
N ILE A 126 -15.60 -16.81 16.48
CA ILE A 126 -14.60 -17.85 16.74
C ILE A 126 -14.01 -17.63 18.14
N PRO A 127 -13.85 -18.68 18.98
CA PRO A 127 -13.29 -18.54 20.31
C PRO A 127 -11.91 -17.86 20.31
N ALA A 128 -11.67 -17.00 21.31
CA ALA A 128 -10.44 -16.22 21.39
C ALA A 128 -9.17 -17.09 21.41
N ASP A 129 -9.24 -18.27 22.03
CA ASP A 129 -8.14 -19.23 22.07
C ASP A 129 -7.81 -19.81 20.70
N ASP A 130 -8.82 -20.08 19.88
CA ASP A 130 -8.59 -20.59 18.51
C ASP A 130 -8.09 -19.47 17.60
N ILE A 131 -8.61 -18.25 17.75
CA ILE A 131 -8.05 -17.07 17.07
C ILE A 131 -6.57 -16.91 17.44
N LYS A 132 -6.20 -17.08 18.71
CA LYS A 132 -4.81 -16.98 19.16
C LYS A 132 -3.93 -18.05 18.50
N LYS A 133 -4.40 -19.30 18.40
CA LYS A 133 -3.69 -20.38 17.71
C LYS A 133 -3.46 -20.07 16.24
N VAL A 134 -4.50 -19.71 15.49
CA VAL A 134 -4.37 -19.48 14.04
C VAL A 134 -3.56 -18.21 13.70
N MET A 135 -3.51 -17.23 14.59
CA MET A 135 -2.71 -16.01 14.41
C MET A 135 -1.21 -16.21 14.69
N ALA A 136 -0.83 -17.34 15.28
CA ALA A 136 0.57 -17.68 15.52
C ALA A 136 1.37 -17.72 14.20
N PRO A 137 2.67 -17.41 14.22
CA PRO A 137 3.53 -17.57 13.04
C PRO A 137 3.52 -19.01 12.52
N GLY A 138 3.46 -19.18 11.20
CA GLY A 138 3.45 -20.49 10.56
C GLY A 138 2.10 -21.21 10.56
N CYS A 139 1.02 -20.54 10.97
CA CYS A 139 -0.33 -21.05 10.88
C CYS A 139 -1.03 -20.42 9.68
N LEU A 140 -1.90 -19.44 9.91
CA LEU A 140 -2.73 -18.88 8.85
C LEU A 140 -1.90 -18.15 7.79
N ASP A 141 -0.79 -17.52 8.19
CA ASP A 141 0.14 -16.81 7.29
C ASP A 141 0.79 -17.69 6.22
N VAL A 142 0.83 -19.01 6.41
CA VAL A 142 1.28 -19.91 5.34
C VAL A 142 0.36 -19.81 4.12
N LEU A 143 -0.94 -19.53 4.32
CA LEU A 143 -1.91 -19.42 3.24
C LEU A 143 -1.62 -18.26 2.29
N THR A 144 -0.87 -17.23 2.70
CA THR A 144 -0.46 -16.14 1.78
C THR A 144 0.56 -16.61 0.75
N MET A 145 1.20 -17.75 0.99
CA MET A 145 2.26 -18.31 0.15
C MET A 145 1.82 -19.56 -0.62
N VAL A 146 0.59 -20.04 -0.41
CA VAL A 146 0.06 -21.24 -1.06
C VAL A 146 -0.86 -20.83 -2.23
N PRO A 147 -0.55 -21.23 -3.48
CA PRO A 147 -1.43 -20.96 -4.63
C PRO A 147 -2.83 -21.55 -4.43
N GLU A 148 -3.86 -20.82 -4.86
CA GLU A 148 -5.28 -21.22 -4.69
C GLU A 148 -5.58 -22.64 -5.20
N LYS A 149 -4.95 -23.04 -6.32
CA LYS A 149 -5.09 -24.39 -6.89
C LYS A 149 -4.67 -25.50 -5.93
N GLN A 150 -3.71 -25.24 -5.05
CA GLN A 150 -3.25 -26.20 -4.05
C GLN A 150 -4.18 -26.23 -2.82
N LEU A 151 -4.86 -25.12 -2.51
CA LEU A 151 -5.85 -25.06 -1.43
C LEU A 151 -7.13 -25.83 -1.76
N ARG A 152 -7.56 -25.80 -3.02
CA ARG A 152 -8.76 -26.53 -3.48
C ARG A 152 -8.63 -28.05 -3.42
N ASN A 153 -7.40 -28.55 -3.34
CA ASN A 153 -7.06 -29.97 -3.27
C ASN A 153 -6.57 -30.38 -1.88
N ALA A 154 -6.68 -29.50 -0.88
CA ALA A 154 -6.36 -29.85 0.49
C ALA A 154 -7.41 -30.87 1.01
N PRO A 155 -6.97 -31.93 1.71
CA PRO A 155 -7.86 -32.98 2.22
C PRO A 155 -8.86 -32.48 3.26
#